data_AF-A0A2K8XCU8-F1
#
_entry.id   AF-A0A2K8XCU8-F1
#
_cell.length_a   1.000
_cell.length_b   1.000
_cell.length_c   1.000
_cell.angle_alpha   90.00
_cell.angle_beta   90.00
_cell.angle_gamma   90.00
#
_symmetry.space_group_name_H-M   'P 1'
#
loop_
_entity.id
_entity.type
_entity.pdbx_description
1 polymer ?
#
loop_
_entity_poly.entity_id
_entity_poly.type
_entity_poly.pdbx_seq_one_letter_code
_entity_poly.pdbx_strand_id
1 'polypeptide(L)'
;MKNPATNTLQIGYEYISSDEDKIIQEMIDEMQAQMDRVYAQKKMPRQIHTKMHGCVKAKFIIEPDLKEALKIGVFKTVKTYNCWVRFSNSQSKPQKDKKKDIRGIAIKLMDVQGEKLLNNKRHETTHDFLLMSSETFFSKNIKEFRGTLKASTAKNKLKLLLYFLNPKHWSLLKRLMGTFIKCKNPLEIPYWSTQPYRFGALDKAVKYYLKPSADNCYVNENIKEPHYLKINMAQTLYNHPAKFDFFVQFQTDATTMPIEDPTVPWTSQYVKLATLEIPPQQFNTNKQLEFGENLSFNSWHVLPEHRPLGSFNRVRKRVYEFMAEYRHKKNGVPDVEPKADASFFNNVHIHDKNRINVAIPKNKALKKTAQVTINCSKATAFNFITNGEKLPNWLKKHGSIPAVLYTKNNAETYDFVGAKRTVYLDKNQSTLEELLSYNPFANYSYRITEFTNSIKHFSNTAYAQVWFNTIDDKTRITWDYTFTYKNIFSRLILNLILTFVFKKFMQASLNNAKKYIENGD
;
A
#
# COMPACT_ATOMS: atom_id res chain seq x y z
N MET A 1 25.53 14.53 -53.77
CA MET A 1 25.75 13.50 -52.72
C MET A 1 24.45 13.33 -51.96
N LYS A 2 23.80 12.17 -52.09
CA LYS A 2 22.49 11.86 -51.47
C LYS A 2 22.71 11.47 -50.01
N ASN A 3 21.83 11.99 -49.15
CA ASN A 3 21.75 11.77 -47.70
C ASN A 3 21.78 10.27 -47.34
N PRO A 4 22.56 9.82 -46.34
CA PRO A 4 22.68 8.40 -46.01
C PRO A 4 21.47 7.91 -45.20
N ALA A 5 20.90 6.78 -45.65
CA ALA A 5 20.07 5.81 -44.94
C ALA A 5 19.09 6.31 -43.87
N THR A 6 17.80 6.31 -44.20
CA THR A 6 16.73 6.14 -43.20
C THR A 6 16.91 4.78 -42.54
N ASN A 7 17.65 4.72 -41.43
CA ASN A 7 17.75 3.51 -40.61
C ASN A 7 16.34 3.11 -40.16
N THR A 8 15.79 2.06 -40.77
CA THR A 8 14.51 1.48 -40.38
C THR A 8 14.66 0.87 -38.98
N LEU A 9 13.82 1.30 -38.04
CA LEU A 9 13.85 0.75 -36.68
C LEU A 9 13.44 -0.73 -36.71
N GLN A 10 14.05 -1.54 -35.84
CA GLN A 10 13.82 -2.99 -35.77
C GLN A 10 13.13 -3.37 -34.45
N ILE A 11 12.24 -4.37 -34.53
CA ILE A 11 11.55 -4.91 -33.35
C ILE A 11 12.58 -5.53 -32.40
N GLY A 12 12.44 -5.27 -31.10
CA GLY A 12 13.32 -5.79 -30.05
C GLY A 12 14.71 -5.17 -29.99
N TYR A 13 15.06 -4.26 -30.91
CA TYR A 13 16.40 -3.69 -31.01
C TYR A 13 16.59 -2.45 -30.12
N GLU A 14 17.75 -2.34 -29.48
CA GLU A 14 18.15 -1.22 -28.63
C GLU A 14 19.08 -0.27 -29.40
N TYR A 15 18.95 1.04 -29.18
CA TYR A 15 19.78 2.05 -29.85
C TYR A 15 20.53 2.86 -28.79
N ILE A 16 21.74 2.39 -28.48
CA ILE A 16 22.54 2.87 -27.34
C ILE A 16 23.24 4.18 -27.72
N SER A 17 23.04 5.23 -26.92
CA SER A 17 23.77 6.50 -27.09
C SER A 17 25.17 6.41 -26.48
N SER A 18 26.16 7.05 -27.12
CA SER A 18 27.57 7.01 -26.66
C SER A 18 27.82 7.69 -25.32
N ASP A 19 26.89 8.54 -24.85
CA ASP A 19 26.99 9.27 -23.59
C ASP A 19 26.18 8.65 -22.44
N GLU A 20 25.58 7.47 -22.63
CA GLU A 20 24.74 6.82 -21.60
C GLU A 20 25.49 6.57 -20.30
N ASP A 21 26.71 6.03 -20.35
CA ASP A 21 27.47 5.70 -19.14
C ASP A 21 27.80 6.92 -18.29
N LYS A 22 28.15 8.04 -18.94
CA LYS A 22 28.37 9.32 -18.27
C LYS A 22 27.10 9.83 -17.61
N ILE A 23 25.97 9.77 -18.31
CA ILE A 23 24.67 10.21 -17.78
C ILE A 23 24.26 9.36 -16.59
N ILE A 24 24.44 8.04 -16.66
CA ILE A 24 24.13 7.11 -15.56
C ILE A 24 24.96 7.48 -14.33
N GLN A 25 26.26 7.71 -14.49
CA GLN A 25 27.12 8.07 -13.37
C GLN A 25 26.69 9.41 -12.74
N GLU A 26 26.43 10.44 -13.54
CA GLU A 26 25.93 11.73 -13.04
C GLU A 26 24.61 11.60 -12.26
N MET A 27 23.74 10.66 -12.65
CA MET A 27 22.49 10.39 -11.94
C MET A 27 22.72 9.68 -10.62
N ILE A 28 23.62 8.70 -10.56
CA ILE A 28 24.02 8.01 -9.33
C ILE A 28 24.58 9.03 -8.32
N ASP A 29 25.52 9.86 -8.75
CA ASP A 29 26.16 10.87 -7.91
C ASP A 29 25.13 11.87 -7.35
N GLU A 30 24.20 12.36 -8.18
CA GLU A 30 23.16 13.28 -7.73
C GLU A 30 22.18 12.61 -6.74
N MET A 31 21.78 11.36 -7.00
CA MET A 31 20.89 10.60 -6.12
C MET A 31 21.55 10.32 -4.77
N GLN A 32 22.82 9.90 -4.76
CA GLN A 32 23.58 9.72 -3.54
C GLN A 32 23.71 11.04 -2.77
N ALA A 33 24.13 12.12 -3.45
CA ALA A 33 24.31 13.42 -2.82
C ALA A 33 22.99 13.96 -2.24
N GLN A 34 21.86 13.72 -2.89
CA GLN A 34 20.54 14.05 -2.33
C GLN A 34 20.27 13.27 -1.05
N MET A 35 20.55 11.96 -1.04
CA MET A 35 20.31 11.11 0.12
C MET A 35 21.20 11.49 1.31
N ASP A 36 22.49 11.73 1.09
CA ASP A 36 23.39 12.25 2.12
C ASP A 36 22.87 13.59 2.67
N ARG A 37 22.45 14.54 1.81
CA ARG A 37 21.91 15.83 2.25
C ARG A 37 20.63 15.72 3.09
N VAL A 38 19.75 14.75 2.80
CA VAL A 38 18.42 14.65 3.41
C VAL A 38 18.40 13.71 4.63
N TYR A 39 19.24 12.68 4.64
CA TYR A 39 19.17 11.55 5.56
C TYR A 39 20.50 11.21 6.27
N ALA A 40 21.55 12.05 6.21
CA ALA A 40 22.87 11.78 6.80
C ALA A 40 22.86 11.19 8.22
N GLN A 41 21.95 11.64 9.09
CA GLN A 41 21.87 11.24 10.51
C GLN A 41 20.62 10.39 10.83
N LYS A 42 20.00 9.79 9.81
CA LYS A 42 18.76 9.01 9.94
C LYS A 42 18.96 7.64 9.32
N LYS A 43 18.08 6.69 9.66
CA LYS A 43 17.93 5.45 8.88
C LYS A 43 17.75 5.82 7.42
N MET A 44 18.62 5.31 6.56
CA MET A 44 18.64 5.59 5.13
C MET A 44 17.47 4.86 4.47
N PRO A 45 16.47 5.56 3.92
CA PRO A 45 15.40 4.88 3.20
C PRO A 45 15.75 4.74 1.72
N ARG A 46 14.84 4.19 0.91
CA ARG A 46 14.99 4.24 -0.56
C ARG A 46 14.95 5.67 -1.08
N GLN A 47 15.72 5.97 -2.13
CA GLN A 47 15.80 7.31 -2.70
C GLN A 47 14.53 7.73 -3.45
N ILE A 48 13.87 6.81 -4.12
CA ILE A 48 12.51 6.95 -4.63
C ILE A 48 11.70 5.76 -4.14
N HIS A 49 10.38 5.83 -4.23
CA HIS A 49 9.52 4.81 -3.65
C HIS A 49 9.72 4.69 -2.11
N THR A 50 10.09 5.80 -1.46
CA THR A 50 10.50 5.87 -0.05
C THR A 50 9.39 5.46 0.90
N LYS A 51 8.15 5.89 0.66
CA LYS A 51 7.01 5.50 1.48
C LYS A 51 6.44 4.16 1.00
N MET A 52 6.58 3.13 1.83
CA MET A 52 5.94 1.83 1.65
C MET A 52 4.53 1.82 2.28
N HIS A 53 3.56 1.23 1.56
CA HIS A 53 2.22 0.96 2.10
C HIS A 53 2.12 -0.44 2.67
N GLY A 54 2.84 -1.41 2.11
CA GLY A 54 2.99 -2.74 2.67
C GLY A 54 3.89 -3.61 1.80
N CYS A 55 4.40 -4.68 2.42
CA CYS A 55 5.09 -5.79 1.77
C CYS A 55 4.28 -7.04 2.13
N VAL A 56 3.59 -7.63 1.17
CA VAL A 56 2.59 -8.68 1.39
C VAL A 56 3.01 -9.98 0.70
N LYS A 57 2.57 -11.11 1.26
CA LYS A 57 2.76 -12.43 0.67
C LYS A 57 1.72 -12.65 -0.41
N ALA A 58 2.08 -13.31 -1.50
CA ALA A 58 1.18 -13.57 -2.61
C ALA A 58 1.60 -14.84 -3.37
N LYS A 59 0.70 -15.29 -4.25
CA LYS A 59 0.93 -16.34 -5.24
C LYS A 59 0.92 -15.71 -6.63
N PHE A 60 1.87 -16.07 -7.48
CA PHE A 60 1.86 -15.73 -8.90
C PHE A 60 1.64 -17.00 -9.70
N ILE A 61 0.45 -17.12 -10.27
CA ILE A 61 -0.10 -18.35 -10.84
C ILE A 61 -0.06 -18.22 -12.36
N ILE A 62 0.78 -19.01 -13.02
CA ILE A 62 0.82 -19.03 -14.50
C ILE A 62 -0.47 -19.65 -15.03
N GLU A 63 -1.05 -19.05 -16.07
CA GLU A 63 -2.25 -19.59 -16.70
C GLU A 63 -2.01 -21.01 -17.24
N PRO A 64 -2.94 -21.96 -17.06
CA PRO A 64 -2.74 -23.36 -17.46
C PRO A 64 -2.66 -23.52 -19.00
N ASP A 65 -3.45 -22.74 -19.74
CA ASP A 65 -3.67 -22.93 -21.17
C ASP A 65 -2.93 -21.89 -22.03
N LEU A 66 -1.70 -21.51 -21.64
CA LEU A 66 -0.89 -20.62 -22.45
C LEU A 66 -0.53 -21.25 -23.80
N LYS A 67 -0.74 -20.50 -24.88
CA LYS A 67 -0.24 -20.84 -26.22
C LYS A 67 1.28 -21.07 -26.16
N GLU A 68 1.79 -22.00 -26.95
CA GLU A 68 3.20 -22.40 -26.92
C GLU A 68 4.18 -21.23 -27.08
N ALA A 69 3.84 -20.26 -27.94
CA ALA A 69 4.63 -19.04 -28.14
C ALA A 69 4.76 -18.13 -26.90
N LEU A 70 3.92 -18.33 -25.86
CA LEU A 70 3.93 -17.58 -24.61
C LEU A 70 4.66 -18.30 -23.47
N LYS A 71 5.03 -19.57 -23.66
CA LYS A 71 5.71 -20.41 -22.64
C LYS A 71 7.21 -20.11 -22.59
N ILE A 72 7.56 -18.89 -22.20
CA ILE A 72 8.94 -18.39 -22.17
C ILE A 72 9.38 -18.05 -20.75
N GLY A 73 10.62 -18.43 -20.39
CA GLY A 73 11.24 -18.11 -19.11
C GLY A 73 10.37 -18.54 -17.92
N VAL A 74 9.91 -17.57 -17.11
CA VAL A 74 9.08 -17.88 -15.92
C VAL A 74 7.71 -18.47 -16.27
N PHE A 75 7.24 -18.26 -17.50
CA PHE A 75 5.95 -18.75 -18.03
C PHE A 75 6.07 -20.11 -18.71
N LYS A 76 7.26 -20.73 -18.73
CA LYS A 76 7.52 -21.99 -19.46
C LYS A 76 6.68 -23.17 -18.98
N THR A 77 6.33 -23.20 -17.70
CA THR A 77 5.57 -24.29 -17.09
C THR A 77 4.41 -23.74 -16.28
N VAL A 78 3.30 -24.48 -16.21
CA VAL A 78 2.17 -24.16 -15.33
C VAL A 78 2.64 -24.33 -13.90
N LYS A 79 3.00 -23.21 -13.27
CA LYS A 79 3.59 -23.16 -11.95
C LYS A 79 2.96 -22.04 -11.13
N THR A 80 2.84 -22.27 -9.84
CA THR A 80 2.55 -21.21 -8.86
C THR A 80 3.83 -20.84 -8.15
N TYR A 81 4.25 -19.59 -8.26
CA TYR A 81 5.38 -19.05 -7.52
C TYR A 81 4.89 -18.36 -6.25
N ASN A 82 5.53 -18.66 -5.13
CA ASN A 82 5.39 -17.83 -3.93
C ASN A 82 6.10 -16.50 -4.18
N CYS A 83 5.49 -15.39 -3.77
CA CYS A 83 6.08 -14.08 -4.01
C CYS A 83 5.83 -13.07 -2.90
N TRP A 84 6.76 -12.10 -2.81
CA TRP A 84 6.60 -10.89 -2.01
C TRP A 84 6.20 -9.73 -2.91
N VAL A 85 5.21 -8.94 -2.47
CA VAL A 85 4.68 -7.81 -3.22
C VAL A 85 4.76 -6.53 -2.40
N ARG A 86 5.47 -5.52 -2.92
CA ARG A 86 5.67 -4.23 -2.24
C ARG A 86 4.89 -3.11 -2.93
N PHE A 87 4.03 -2.43 -2.17
CA PHE A 87 3.30 -1.24 -2.62
C PHE A 87 3.93 0.05 -2.08
N SER A 88 4.00 1.11 -2.88
CA SER A 88 4.71 2.35 -2.49
C SER A 88 4.27 3.62 -3.23
N ASN A 89 4.76 4.77 -2.77
CA ASN A 89 4.65 6.09 -3.40
C ASN A 89 6.02 6.57 -3.89
N SER A 90 6.14 7.16 -5.08
CA SER A 90 7.42 7.39 -5.76
C SER A 90 8.32 8.48 -5.16
N GLN A 91 7.81 9.42 -4.36
CA GLN A 91 8.60 10.53 -3.82
C GLN A 91 9.75 10.11 -2.89
N SER A 92 10.86 10.84 -2.96
CA SER A 92 12.05 10.67 -2.09
C SER A 92 11.83 11.00 -0.62
N LYS A 93 10.74 11.70 -0.30
CA LYS A 93 10.35 12.03 1.07
C LYS A 93 8.95 11.51 1.30
N PRO A 94 8.68 10.76 2.39
CA PRO A 94 7.33 10.27 2.66
C PRO A 94 6.30 11.40 2.69
N GLN A 95 5.32 11.32 1.79
CA GLN A 95 4.23 12.29 1.71
C GLN A 95 2.95 11.74 2.34
N LYS A 96 2.04 12.64 2.72
CA LYS A 96 0.67 12.29 3.11
C LYS A 96 -0.08 11.74 1.90
N ASP A 97 -0.92 10.73 2.09
CA ASP A 97 -1.61 10.02 1.00
C ASP A 97 -2.69 10.84 0.28
N LYS A 98 -3.08 12.00 0.84
CA LYS A 98 -3.96 12.96 0.17
C LYS A 98 -3.30 13.62 -1.04
N LYS A 99 -1.97 13.66 -1.10
CA LYS A 99 -1.24 14.21 -2.24
C LYS A 99 -1.29 13.21 -3.39
N LYS A 100 -1.49 13.73 -4.61
CA LYS A 100 -1.33 12.95 -5.83
C LYS A 100 0.11 12.46 -5.92
N ASP A 101 0.31 11.25 -6.42
CA ASP A 101 1.63 10.65 -6.55
C ASP A 101 1.59 9.54 -7.60
N ILE A 102 2.77 9.07 -8.03
CA ILE A 102 2.90 7.81 -8.77
C ILE A 102 2.93 6.68 -7.73
N ARG A 103 2.14 5.64 -7.95
CA ARG A 103 2.11 4.46 -7.09
C ARG A 103 2.94 3.35 -7.72
N GLY A 104 3.76 2.67 -6.92
CA GLY A 104 4.58 1.55 -7.38
C GLY A 104 4.08 0.23 -6.81
N ILE A 105 4.20 -0.84 -7.60
CA ILE A 105 4.10 -2.23 -7.17
C ILE A 105 5.35 -2.98 -7.65
N ALA A 106 6.01 -3.71 -6.75
CA ALA A 106 7.13 -4.58 -7.08
C ALA A 106 6.82 -5.99 -6.61
N ILE A 107 6.97 -6.97 -7.51
CA ILE A 107 6.67 -8.38 -7.28
C ILE A 107 7.99 -9.13 -7.37
N LYS A 108 8.32 -9.89 -6.33
CA LYS A 108 9.50 -10.77 -6.29
C LYS A 108 9.04 -12.21 -6.20
N LEU A 109 9.13 -12.93 -7.31
CA LEU A 109 8.92 -14.37 -7.36
C LEU A 109 10.09 -15.08 -6.70
N MET A 110 9.81 -16.13 -5.93
CA MET A 110 10.81 -17.02 -5.33
C MET A 110 10.83 -18.35 -6.08
N ASP A 111 11.89 -19.13 -5.90
CA ASP A 111 12.11 -20.45 -6.54
C ASP A 111 12.09 -20.42 -8.08
N VAL A 112 12.58 -19.34 -8.67
CA VAL A 112 12.85 -19.21 -10.10
C VAL A 112 14.28 -19.65 -10.38
N GLN A 113 14.46 -20.87 -10.86
CA GLN A 113 15.76 -21.44 -11.19
C GLN A 113 16.38 -20.81 -12.45
N GLY A 114 17.71 -20.93 -12.60
CA GLY A 114 18.47 -20.41 -13.74
C GLY A 114 19.29 -19.16 -13.41
N GLU A 115 20.30 -18.85 -14.22
CA GLU A 115 21.17 -17.70 -13.98
C GLU A 115 20.44 -16.36 -14.22
N LYS A 116 20.67 -15.39 -13.34
CA LYS A 116 20.10 -14.04 -13.42
C LYS A 116 21.06 -13.06 -14.09
N LEU A 117 20.53 -11.96 -14.62
CA LEU A 117 21.34 -10.94 -15.33
C LEU A 117 22.10 -9.95 -14.43
N LEU A 118 21.92 -10.02 -13.12
CA LEU A 118 22.69 -9.25 -12.14
C LEU A 118 23.90 -10.06 -11.67
N ASN A 119 25.11 -9.52 -11.83
CA ASN A 119 26.34 -10.27 -11.56
C ASN A 119 26.45 -10.70 -10.09
N ASN A 120 26.15 -9.80 -9.16
CA ASN A 120 26.21 -10.07 -7.71
C ASN A 120 25.08 -10.97 -7.19
N LYS A 121 24.06 -11.24 -8.01
CA LYS A 121 22.90 -12.07 -7.69
C LYS A 121 22.66 -13.14 -8.76
N ARG A 122 23.70 -13.53 -9.50
CA ARG A 122 23.60 -14.41 -10.67
C ARG A 122 22.97 -15.76 -10.35
N HIS A 123 23.28 -16.30 -9.17
CA HIS A 123 22.81 -17.62 -8.71
C HIS A 123 21.62 -17.54 -7.75
N GLU A 124 21.07 -16.35 -7.55
CA GLU A 124 19.86 -16.19 -6.74
C GLU A 124 18.65 -16.78 -7.47
N THR A 125 17.72 -17.31 -6.68
CA THR A 125 16.54 -18.02 -7.18
C THR A 125 15.28 -17.16 -7.17
N THR A 126 15.44 -15.83 -7.20
CA THR A 126 14.31 -14.88 -7.24
C THR A 126 14.16 -14.22 -8.61
N HIS A 127 12.97 -13.68 -8.91
CA HIS A 127 12.72 -12.94 -10.16
C HIS A 127 11.82 -11.74 -9.91
N ASP A 128 12.21 -10.56 -10.39
CA ASP A 128 11.55 -9.31 -10.06
C ASP A 128 10.77 -8.70 -11.23
N PHE A 129 9.49 -8.39 -11.00
CA PHE A 129 8.69 -7.51 -11.86
C PHE A 129 8.42 -6.19 -11.15
N LEU A 130 8.78 -5.07 -11.79
CA LEU A 130 8.60 -3.73 -11.23
C LEU A 130 7.65 -2.93 -12.13
N LEU A 131 6.54 -2.47 -11.56
CA LEU A 131 5.49 -1.73 -12.26
C LEU A 131 5.10 -0.46 -11.49
N MET A 132 4.44 0.47 -12.19
CA MET A 132 3.94 1.72 -11.63
C MET A 132 2.56 2.09 -12.19
N SER A 133 1.86 2.99 -11.53
CA SER A 133 0.51 3.43 -11.89
C SER A 133 0.44 4.37 -13.10
N SER A 134 1.36 4.22 -14.05
CA SER A 134 1.44 5.02 -15.27
C SER A 134 1.87 4.14 -16.44
N GLU A 135 1.07 4.12 -17.50
CA GLU A 135 1.34 3.36 -18.72
C GLU A 135 2.61 3.85 -19.43
N THR A 136 2.81 5.17 -19.47
CA THR A 136 3.97 5.82 -20.08
C THR A 136 4.82 6.52 -19.03
N PHE A 137 6.09 6.75 -19.37
CA PHE A 137 6.98 7.57 -18.56
C PHE A 137 6.90 9.04 -18.99
N PHE A 138 7.28 9.96 -18.11
CA PHE A 138 7.18 11.38 -18.40
C PHE A 138 8.39 11.96 -19.14
N SER A 139 9.55 11.30 -19.09
CA SER A 139 10.75 11.71 -19.83
C SER A 139 10.95 10.84 -21.07
N LYS A 140 11.25 11.50 -22.20
CA LYS A 140 11.46 10.90 -23.52
C LYS A 140 12.75 10.09 -23.60
N ASN A 141 13.78 10.52 -22.88
CA ASN A 141 15.08 9.85 -22.82
C ASN A 141 15.81 10.20 -21.51
N ILE A 142 16.94 9.54 -21.27
CA ILE A 142 17.71 9.68 -20.05
C ILE A 142 18.37 11.06 -19.89
N LYS A 143 18.64 11.79 -20.99
CA LYS A 143 19.18 13.16 -20.95
C LYS A 143 18.17 14.13 -20.35
N GLU A 144 16.92 14.03 -20.81
CA GLU A 144 15.80 14.82 -20.31
C GLU A 144 15.51 14.49 -18.84
N PHE A 145 15.51 13.18 -18.50
CA PHE A 145 15.32 12.73 -17.11
C PHE A 145 16.43 13.23 -16.17
N ARG A 146 17.70 13.12 -16.57
CA ARG A 146 18.84 13.65 -15.80
C ARG A 146 18.67 15.14 -15.48
N GLY A 147 18.23 15.94 -16.45
CA GLY A 147 17.97 17.38 -16.24
C GLY A 147 16.88 17.61 -15.19
N THR A 148 15.78 16.87 -15.29
CA THR A 148 14.67 16.93 -14.32
C THR A 148 15.11 16.46 -12.93
N LEU A 149 15.88 15.37 -12.86
CA LEU A 149 16.44 14.84 -11.62
C LEU A 149 17.27 15.91 -10.92
N LYS A 150 18.31 16.45 -11.58
CA LYS A 150 19.17 17.52 -11.05
C LYS A 150 18.37 18.73 -10.55
N ALA A 151 17.32 19.13 -11.27
CA ALA A 151 16.46 20.23 -10.85
C ALA A 151 15.61 19.89 -9.61
N SER A 152 15.05 18.68 -9.56
CA SER A 152 14.15 18.22 -8.49
C SER A 152 14.84 17.83 -7.18
N THR A 153 16.10 17.40 -7.25
CA THR A 153 16.92 17.00 -6.09
C THR A 153 17.78 18.13 -5.54
N ALA A 154 17.83 19.26 -6.26
CA ALA A 154 18.59 20.44 -5.85
C ALA A 154 18.26 20.91 -4.43
N LYS A 155 19.29 21.40 -3.71
CA LYS A 155 19.12 21.98 -2.37
C LYS A 155 18.15 23.17 -2.37
N ASN A 156 18.22 24.02 -3.40
CA ASN A 156 17.34 25.17 -3.56
C ASN A 156 16.18 24.82 -4.51
N LYS A 157 14.95 24.86 -3.98
CA LYS A 157 13.72 24.61 -4.75
C LYS A 157 13.48 25.61 -5.90
N LEU A 158 14.11 26.78 -5.85
CA LEU A 158 14.09 27.74 -6.96
C LEU A 158 14.64 27.15 -8.26
N LYS A 159 15.60 26.19 -8.19
CA LYS A 159 16.09 25.50 -9.40
C LYS A 159 14.99 24.72 -10.11
N LEU A 160 14.11 24.03 -9.36
CA LEU A 160 12.98 23.31 -9.93
C LEU A 160 11.96 24.29 -10.57
N LEU A 161 11.70 25.41 -9.90
CA LEU A 161 10.82 26.45 -10.44
C LEU A 161 11.39 27.03 -11.73
N LEU A 162 12.65 27.47 -11.74
CA LEU A 162 13.32 28.01 -12.93
C LEU A 162 13.39 27.00 -14.08
N TYR A 163 13.62 25.72 -13.78
CA TYR A 163 13.60 24.65 -14.77
C TYR A 163 12.24 24.59 -15.48
N PHE A 164 11.13 24.68 -14.74
CA PHE A 164 9.79 24.64 -15.34
C PHE A 164 9.23 25.99 -15.81
N LEU A 165 9.86 27.11 -15.47
CA LEU A 165 9.58 28.40 -16.10
C LEU A 165 10.06 28.46 -17.54
N ASN A 166 11.07 27.67 -17.92
CA ASN A 166 11.52 27.55 -19.30
C ASN A 166 10.50 26.75 -20.14
N PRO A 167 9.86 27.36 -21.18
CA PRO A 167 8.83 26.70 -21.99
C PRO A 167 9.28 25.40 -22.67
N LYS A 168 10.59 25.22 -22.89
CA LYS A 168 11.16 23.97 -23.43
C LYS A 168 10.84 22.74 -22.59
N HIS A 169 10.55 22.91 -21.30
CA HIS A 169 10.24 21.81 -20.37
C HIS A 169 8.74 21.63 -20.11
N TRP A 170 7.85 22.41 -20.74
CA TRP A 170 6.41 22.33 -20.49
C TRP A 170 5.76 21.05 -20.98
N SER A 171 6.24 20.47 -22.09
CA SER A 171 5.74 19.17 -22.56
C SER A 171 6.07 18.07 -21.54
N LEU A 172 7.29 18.07 -20.98
CA LEU A 172 7.67 17.19 -19.88
C LEU A 172 6.82 17.44 -18.64
N LEU A 173 6.62 18.70 -18.25
CA LEU A 173 5.80 19.05 -17.08
C LEU A 173 4.37 18.52 -17.24
N LYS A 174 3.77 18.69 -18.42
CA LYS A 174 2.43 18.18 -18.73
C LYS A 174 2.38 16.66 -18.59
N ARG A 175 3.35 15.93 -19.16
CA ARG A 175 3.45 14.47 -19.01
C ARG A 175 3.63 14.06 -17.54
N LEU A 176 4.55 14.70 -16.82
CA LEU A 176 4.82 14.45 -15.40
C LEU A 176 3.55 14.63 -14.55
N MET A 177 2.85 15.75 -14.69
CA MET A 177 1.62 16.02 -13.96
C MET A 177 0.52 15.00 -14.28
N GLY A 178 0.50 14.47 -15.51
CA GLY A 178 -0.41 13.39 -15.92
C GLY A 178 -0.16 12.06 -15.22
N THR A 179 1.07 11.79 -14.75
CA THR A 179 1.40 10.54 -14.04
C THR A 179 0.93 10.51 -12.58
N PHE A 180 0.59 11.67 -11.99
CA PHE A 180 0.22 11.78 -10.58
C PHE A 180 -1.26 11.49 -10.35
N ILE A 181 -1.55 10.41 -9.62
CA ILE A 181 -2.92 9.95 -9.36
C ILE A 181 -3.31 10.03 -7.88
N LYS A 182 -4.63 10.04 -7.62
CA LYS A 182 -5.21 9.68 -6.32
C LYS A 182 -5.77 8.27 -6.42
N CYS A 183 -5.65 7.50 -5.35
CA CYS A 183 -6.39 6.26 -5.14
C CYS A 183 -6.84 6.20 -3.69
N LYS A 184 -7.86 5.40 -3.40
CA LYS A 184 -8.32 5.10 -2.04
C LYS A 184 -7.62 3.84 -1.50
N ASN A 185 -7.27 2.92 -2.38
CA ASN A 185 -6.54 1.70 -2.08
C ASN A 185 -5.47 1.44 -3.15
N PRO A 186 -4.22 1.07 -2.80
CA PRO A 186 -3.27 0.58 -3.79
C PRO A 186 -3.76 -0.68 -4.52
N LEU A 187 -4.64 -1.46 -3.90
CA LEU A 187 -5.15 -2.71 -4.50
C LEU A 187 -6.16 -2.48 -5.64
N GLU A 188 -6.71 -1.27 -5.78
CA GLU A 188 -7.82 -0.99 -6.70
C GLU A 188 -7.38 -0.40 -8.06
N ILE A 189 -6.08 -0.15 -8.24
CA ILE A 189 -5.55 0.53 -9.42
C ILE A 189 -4.73 -0.39 -10.31
N PRO A 190 -4.69 -0.11 -11.63
CA PRO A 190 -3.79 -0.78 -12.55
C PRO A 190 -2.32 -0.35 -12.40
N TYR A 191 -1.41 -1.20 -12.85
CA TYR A 191 0.02 -0.94 -12.91
C TYR A 191 0.64 -1.41 -14.23
N TRP A 192 1.66 -0.72 -14.73
CA TRP A 192 2.38 -1.04 -15.96
C TRP A 192 3.88 -1.11 -15.71
N SER A 193 4.56 -1.96 -16.47
CA SER A 193 6.02 -1.99 -16.45
C SER A 193 6.64 -0.70 -16.98
N THR A 194 5.87 0.05 -17.80
CA THR A 194 6.19 1.32 -18.49
C THR A 194 7.32 1.21 -19.51
N GLN A 195 8.38 0.48 -19.16
CA GLN A 195 9.55 0.17 -19.97
C GLN A 195 9.40 -1.21 -20.64
N PRO A 196 10.03 -1.42 -21.80
CA PRO A 196 9.98 -2.67 -22.53
C PRO A 196 10.98 -3.71 -22.00
N TYR A 197 10.70 -4.98 -22.26
CA TYR A 197 11.51 -6.14 -21.89
C TYR A 197 11.58 -7.09 -23.09
N ARG A 198 12.65 -7.88 -23.20
CA ARG A 198 12.73 -9.02 -24.09
C ARG A 198 11.73 -10.09 -23.65
N PHE A 199 11.27 -10.87 -24.61
CA PHE A 199 10.44 -12.04 -24.38
C PHE A 199 10.93 -13.23 -25.22
N GLY A 200 12.02 -13.86 -24.73
CA GLY A 200 12.67 -15.00 -25.39
C GLY A 200 13.64 -14.56 -26.47
N ALA A 201 13.23 -14.66 -27.74
CA ALA A 201 14.06 -14.34 -28.89
C ALA A 201 14.48 -12.85 -28.93
N LEU A 202 15.56 -12.54 -29.66
CA LEU A 202 16.14 -11.19 -29.73
C LEU A 202 15.19 -10.17 -30.36
N ASP A 203 14.34 -10.61 -31.26
CA ASP A 203 13.37 -9.84 -32.03
C ASP A 203 11.98 -9.76 -31.37
N LYS A 204 11.86 -10.14 -30.09
CA LYS A 204 10.61 -10.08 -29.33
C LYS A 204 10.74 -9.17 -28.13
N ALA A 205 10.03 -8.04 -28.17
CA ALA A 205 9.88 -7.13 -27.05
C ALA A 205 8.43 -7.04 -26.58
N VAL A 206 8.27 -6.81 -25.27
CA VAL A 206 6.99 -6.72 -24.59
C VAL A 206 6.98 -5.62 -23.53
N LYS A 207 5.79 -5.14 -23.19
CA LYS A 207 5.49 -4.44 -21.93
C LYS A 207 4.54 -5.30 -21.09
N TYR A 208 4.60 -5.15 -19.77
CA TYR A 208 3.71 -5.86 -18.85
C TYR A 208 2.66 -4.91 -18.25
N TYR A 209 1.49 -5.47 -17.99
CA TYR A 209 0.35 -4.77 -17.42
C TYR A 209 -0.31 -5.62 -16.34
N LEU A 210 -0.59 -5.03 -15.19
CA LEU A 210 -1.22 -5.67 -14.06
C LEU A 210 -2.55 -4.97 -13.80
N LYS A 211 -3.64 -5.70 -14.00
CA LYS A 211 -5.01 -5.19 -13.88
C LYS A 211 -5.67 -5.78 -12.63
N PRO A 212 -6.23 -4.97 -11.72
CA PRO A 212 -7.01 -5.51 -10.61
C PRO A 212 -8.25 -6.23 -11.13
N SER A 213 -8.58 -7.38 -10.52
CA SER A 213 -9.83 -8.10 -10.82
C SER A 213 -11.04 -7.23 -10.47
N ALA A 214 -12.09 -7.33 -11.28
CA ALA A 214 -13.37 -6.66 -11.04
C ALA A 214 -14.08 -7.19 -9.78
N ASP A 215 -13.80 -8.44 -9.38
CA ASP A 215 -14.46 -9.12 -8.25
C ASP A 215 -13.80 -8.83 -6.89
N ASN A 216 -12.72 -8.04 -6.89
CA ASN A 216 -12.04 -7.67 -5.65
C ASN A 216 -12.98 -6.84 -4.75
N CYS A 217 -13.05 -7.22 -3.48
CA CYS A 217 -13.75 -6.45 -2.45
C CYS A 217 -12.77 -5.53 -1.72
N TYR A 218 -13.02 -4.22 -1.71
CA TYR A 218 -12.13 -3.23 -1.07
C TYR A 218 -12.79 -2.59 0.16
N VAL A 219 -12.03 -2.48 1.24
CA VAL A 219 -12.41 -1.68 2.43
C VAL A 219 -11.72 -0.32 2.33
N ASN A 220 -12.52 0.73 2.11
CA ASN A 220 -12.08 2.11 1.85
C ASN A 220 -12.71 3.11 2.84
N GLU A 221 -12.83 2.71 4.11
CA GLU A 221 -13.54 3.48 5.13
C GLU A 221 -12.77 4.71 5.60
N ASN A 222 -11.43 4.68 5.48
CA ASN A 222 -10.57 5.77 5.87
C ASN A 222 -9.92 6.41 4.65
N ILE A 223 -10.27 7.66 4.32
CA ILE A 223 -9.61 8.43 3.24
C ILE A 223 -9.10 9.79 3.73
N LYS A 224 -9.20 10.02 5.05
CA LYS A 224 -8.90 11.32 5.67
C LYS A 224 -7.58 11.30 6.45
N GLU A 225 -7.10 10.13 6.87
CA GLU A 225 -5.83 10.03 7.60
C GLU A 225 -4.61 10.31 6.69
N PRO A 226 -3.48 10.80 7.24
CA PRO A 226 -2.27 11.02 6.43
C PRO A 226 -1.66 9.77 5.79
N HIS A 227 -1.97 8.58 6.32
CA HIS A 227 -1.42 7.28 5.90
C HIS A 227 -2.51 6.28 5.47
N TYR A 228 -3.64 6.80 4.94
CA TYR A 228 -4.83 6.01 4.70
C TYR A 228 -4.63 4.87 3.69
N LEU A 229 -3.65 4.93 2.77
CA LEU A 229 -3.45 3.86 1.79
C LEU A 229 -3.00 2.56 2.44
N LYS A 230 -2.04 2.62 3.37
CA LYS A 230 -1.63 1.47 4.18
C LYS A 230 -2.79 0.93 5.03
N ILE A 231 -3.58 1.85 5.60
CA ILE A 231 -4.70 1.50 6.47
C ILE A 231 -5.77 0.73 5.69
N ASN A 232 -6.21 1.26 4.55
CA ASN A 232 -7.22 0.61 3.70
C ASN A 232 -6.71 -0.72 3.13
N MET A 233 -5.44 -0.79 2.75
CA MET A 233 -4.83 -2.05 2.29
C MET A 233 -4.81 -3.10 3.41
N ALA A 234 -4.46 -2.72 4.64
CA ALA A 234 -4.48 -3.61 5.80
C ALA A 234 -5.91 -4.05 6.16
N GLN A 235 -6.90 -3.16 6.10
CA GLN A 235 -8.31 -3.49 6.32
C GLN A 235 -8.85 -4.43 5.25
N THR A 236 -8.51 -4.18 3.99
CA THR A 236 -8.94 -4.99 2.85
C THR A 236 -8.36 -6.38 2.97
N LEU A 237 -7.03 -6.49 3.04
CA LEU A 237 -6.35 -7.78 3.10
C LEU A 237 -6.54 -8.49 4.42
N TYR A 238 -7.15 -7.88 5.43
CA TYR A 238 -7.45 -8.62 6.65
C TYR A 238 -8.41 -9.79 6.37
N ASN A 239 -9.43 -9.59 5.51
CA ASN A 239 -10.48 -10.58 5.22
C ASN A 239 -10.81 -10.77 3.74
N HIS A 240 -10.25 -9.97 2.84
CA HIS A 240 -10.53 -10.09 1.42
C HIS A 240 -9.23 -10.39 0.66
N PRO A 241 -9.23 -11.40 -0.22
CA PRO A 241 -8.14 -11.53 -1.17
C PRO A 241 -8.15 -10.34 -2.13
N ALA A 242 -6.99 -10.06 -2.72
CA ALA A 242 -6.89 -9.18 -3.86
C ALA A 242 -6.23 -9.92 -5.02
N LYS A 243 -6.92 -9.97 -6.16
CA LYS A 243 -6.44 -10.62 -7.39
C LYS A 243 -6.11 -9.57 -8.45
N PHE A 244 -5.08 -9.85 -9.22
CA PHE A 244 -4.72 -9.09 -10.39
C PHE A 244 -4.41 -10.02 -11.55
N ASP A 245 -4.88 -9.67 -12.74
CA ASP A 245 -4.51 -10.32 -13.98
C ASP A 245 -3.22 -9.68 -14.51
N PHE A 246 -2.22 -10.51 -14.79
CA PHE A 246 -0.92 -10.12 -15.32
C PHE A 246 -0.89 -10.39 -16.82
N PHE A 247 -0.82 -9.31 -17.59
CA PHE A 247 -0.84 -9.30 -19.04
C PHE A 247 0.53 -8.94 -19.63
N VAL A 248 0.71 -9.38 -20.88
CA VAL A 248 1.79 -8.98 -21.76
C VAL A 248 1.22 -8.26 -22.98
N GLN A 249 1.98 -7.30 -23.50
CA GLN A 249 1.67 -6.54 -24.71
C GLN A 249 2.90 -6.54 -25.61
N PHE A 250 2.78 -7.08 -26.83
CA PHE A 250 3.91 -7.27 -27.75
C PHE A 250 4.21 -6.03 -28.61
N GLN A 251 5.47 -5.78 -28.89
CA GLN A 251 5.87 -4.79 -29.89
C GLN A 251 5.54 -5.33 -31.29
N THR A 252 4.63 -4.66 -32.01
CA THR A 252 4.26 -5.05 -33.38
C THR A 252 4.82 -4.12 -34.46
N ASP A 253 5.24 -2.92 -34.08
CA ASP A 253 5.79 -1.91 -34.98
C ASP A 253 6.87 -1.09 -34.25
N ALA A 254 8.10 -1.10 -34.76
CA ALA A 254 9.24 -0.49 -34.07
C ALA A 254 9.22 1.05 -34.07
N THR A 255 8.44 1.67 -34.96
CA THR A 255 8.35 3.12 -35.11
C THR A 255 7.30 3.71 -34.17
N THR A 256 6.13 3.09 -34.12
CA THR A 256 4.99 3.52 -33.29
C THR A 256 5.04 2.95 -31.88
N MET A 257 5.80 1.88 -31.65
CA MET A 257 6.05 1.28 -30.33
C MET A 257 7.55 1.29 -30.01
N PRO A 258 8.19 2.47 -29.87
CA PRO A 258 9.64 2.57 -29.73
C PRO A 258 10.14 1.98 -28.41
N ILE A 259 11.34 1.37 -28.46
CA ILE A 259 12.03 0.85 -27.28
C ILE A 259 12.66 1.97 -26.45
N GLU A 260 13.26 2.96 -27.11
CA GLU A 260 14.04 4.02 -26.45
C GLU A 260 13.18 5.21 -25.97
N ASP A 261 11.91 5.29 -26.37
CA ASP A 261 10.99 6.36 -25.99
C ASP A 261 9.78 5.83 -25.20
N PRO A 262 9.84 5.80 -23.86
CA PRO A 262 8.75 5.32 -23.02
C PRO A 262 7.61 6.32 -22.84
N THR A 263 7.64 7.49 -23.51
CA THR A 263 6.50 8.44 -23.49
C THR A 263 5.38 7.99 -24.41
N VAL A 264 5.64 7.01 -25.28
CA VAL A 264 4.69 6.49 -26.26
C VAL A 264 3.98 5.23 -25.71
N PRO A 265 2.63 5.25 -25.60
CA PRO A 265 1.86 4.08 -25.23
C PRO A 265 1.87 3.07 -26.40
N TRP A 266 1.90 1.78 -26.09
CA TRP A 266 1.79 0.73 -27.11
C TRP A 266 0.32 0.37 -27.29
N THR A 267 -0.09 0.10 -28.53
CA THR A 267 -1.51 -0.10 -28.91
C THR A 267 -1.88 -1.54 -29.24
N SER A 268 -0.93 -2.47 -29.15
CA SER A 268 -1.18 -3.89 -29.42
C SER A 268 -2.03 -4.54 -28.30
N GLN A 269 -2.54 -5.74 -28.57
CA GLN A 269 -3.43 -6.45 -27.66
C GLN A 269 -2.73 -6.87 -26.36
N TYR A 270 -3.47 -6.76 -25.24
CA TYR A 270 -3.10 -7.39 -23.97
C TYR A 270 -3.45 -8.88 -23.98
N VAL A 271 -2.46 -9.74 -23.70
CA VAL A 271 -2.62 -11.19 -23.59
C VAL A 271 -2.32 -11.62 -22.15
N LYS A 272 -3.25 -12.33 -21.52
CA LYS A 272 -3.09 -12.75 -20.11
C LYS A 272 -2.03 -13.85 -20.01
N LEU A 273 -1.11 -13.72 -19.05
CA LEU A 273 -0.05 -14.71 -18.78
C LEU A 273 -0.20 -15.39 -17.43
N ALA A 274 -0.71 -14.67 -16.44
CA ALA A 274 -0.78 -15.14 -15.06
C ALA A 274 -1.84 -14.38 -14.26
N THR A 275 -2.12 -14.87 -13.05
CA THR A 275 -2.85 -14.14 -12.00
C THR A 275 -1.95 -14.00 -10.77
N LEU A 276 -1.83 -12.76 -10.27
CA LEU A 276 -1.28 -12.48 -8.94
C LEU A 276 -2.42 -12.53 -7.92
N GLU A 277 -2.35 -13.45 -6.98
CA GLU A 277 -3.32 -13.61 -5.90
C GLU A 277 -2.68 -13.27 -4.55
N ILE A 278 -3.19 -12.22 -3.90
CA ILE A 278 -2.79 -11.80 -2.56
C ILE A 278 -3.85 -12.34 -1.59
N PRO A 279 -3.56 -13.37 -0.77
CA PRO A 279 -4.51 -13.93 0.16
C PRO A 279 -4.77 -12.99 1.36
N PRO A 280 -5.87 -13.20 2.11
CA PRO A 280 -6.12 -12.53 3.37
C PRO A 280 -4.99 -12.72 4.39
N GLN A 281 -4.41 -11.64 4.89
CA GLN A 281 -3.28 -11.65 5.80
C GLN A 281 -3.18 -10.37 6.65
N GLN A 282 -2.52 -10.50 7.80
CA GLN A 282 -2.03 -9.35 8.56
C GLN A 282 -0.58 -9.05 8.18
N PHE A 283 -0.36 -7.99 7.39
CA PHE A 283 1.00 -7.58 6.99
C PHE A 283 1.56 -6.39 7.77
N ASN A 284 0.72 -5.65 8.50
CA ASN A 284 1.07 -4.36 9.10
C ASN A 284 1.76 -4.49 10.48
N THR A 285 2.60 -5.52 10.64
CA THR A 285 3.43 -5.78 11.82
C THR A 285 4.80 -5.13 11.65
N ASN A 286 5.47 -4.75 12.74
CA ASN A 286 6.80 -4.12 12.67
C ASN A 286 7.81 -5.02 11.96
N LYS A 287 7.81 -6.32 12.26
CA LYS A 287 8.70 -7.32 11.63
C LYS A 287 8.53 -7.38 10.11
N GLN A 288 7.30 -7.44 9.61
CA GLN A 288 7.05 -7.53 8.17
C GLN A 288 7.28 -6.19 7.45
N LEU A 289 7.01 -5.05 8.11
CA LEU A 289 7.35 -3.73 7.60
C LEU A 289 8.86 -3.51 7.53
N GLU A 290 9.61 -3.97 8.52
CA GLU A 290 11.07 -3.92 8.50
C GLU A 290 11.67 -4.85 7.44
N PHE A 291 11.15 -6.08 7.32
CA PHE A 291 11.50 -6.99 6.24
C PHE A 291 11.27 -6.33 4.87
N GLY A 292 10.09 -5.74 4.64
CA GLY A 292 9.78 -5.03 3.41
C GLY A 292 10.64 -3.78 3.18
N GLU A 293 11.06 -3.10 4.25
CA GLU A 293 11.99 -1.98 4.13
C GLU A 293 13.37 -2.47 3.71
N ASN A 294 13.83 -3.61 4.21
CA ASN A 294 15.14 -4.18 3.88
C ASN A 294 15.19 -4.90 2.53
N LEU A 295 14.07 -5.46 2.04
CA LEU A 295 14.03 -6.19 0.76
C LEU A 295 14.41 -5.32 -0.45
N SER A 296 15.29 -5.79 -1.32
CA SER A 296 15.68 -5.08 -2.55
C SER A 296 14.97 -5.64 -3.79
N PHE A 297 14.70 -4.77 -4.76
CA PHE A 297 14.07 -5.12 -6.03
C PHE A 297 14.85 -4.49 -7.18
N ASN A 298 15.10 -5.24 -8.26
CA ASN A 298 15.77 -4.72 -9.44
C ASN A 298 15.18 -5.35 -10.71
N SER A 299 14.81 -4.54 -11.69
CA SER A 299 14.22 -5.05 -12.95
C SER A 299 15.16 -5.93 -13.76
N TRP A 300 16.47 -5.92 -13.47
CA TRP A 300 17.45 -6.83 -14.07
C TRP A 300 17.65 -8.12 -13.26
N HIS A 301 17.03 -8.26 -12.09
CA HIS A 301 16.99 -9.53 -11.35
C HIS A 301 15.97 -10.46 -12.02
N VAL A 302 16.30 -10.91 -13.22
CA VAL A 302 15.41 -11.68 -14.10
C VAL A 302 16.20 -12.73 -14.85
N LEU A 303 15.48 -13.70 -15.43
CA LEU A 303 16.05 -14.65 -16.39
C LEU A 303 16.41 -13.92 -17.71
N PRO A 304 17.40 -14.42 -18.48
CA PRO A 304 17.84 -13.79 -19.73
C PRO A 304 16.73 -13.57 -20.76
N GLU A 305 15.74 -14.47 -20.81
CA GLU A 305 14.58 -14.40 -21.69
C GLU A 305 13.69 -13.17 -21.40
N HIS A 306 13.79 -12.60 -20.20
CA HIS A 306 13.03 -11.44 -19.75
C HIS A 306 13.92 -10.18 -19.62
N ARG A 307 15.07 -10.15 -20.31
CA ARG A 307 16.02 -9.04 -20.25
C ARG A 307 15.33 -7.67 -20.43
N PRO A 308 15.48 -6.70 -19.51
CA PRO A 308 14.96 -5.36 -19.71
C PRO A 308 15.61 -4.66 -20.92
N LEU A 309 14.83 -3.90 -21.68
CA LEU A 309 15.27 -3.20 -22.90
C LEU A 309 15.13 -1.67 -22.77
N GLY A 310 15.97 -0.93 -23.49
CA GLY A 310 15.94 0.53 -23.58
C GLY A 310 16.80 1.25 -22.53
N SER A 311 17.19 2.48 -22.85
CA SER A 311 18.13 3.31 -22.06
C SER A 311 17.71 3.47 -20.60
N PHE A 312 16.43 3.67 -20.32
CA PHE A 312 15.94 3.75 -18.94
C PHE A 312 16.14 2.44 -18.15
N ASN A 313 15.98 1.29 -18.78
CA ASN A 313 16.26 0.03 -18.12
C ASN A 313 17.75 -0.14 -17.87
N ARG A 314 18.63 0.21 -18.81
CA ARG A 314 20.09 0.21 -18.59
C ARG A 314 20.50 1.12 -17.43
N VAL A 315 19.90 2.30 -17.31
CA VAL A 315 20.03 3.17 -16.12
C VAL A 315 19.57 2.46 -14.85
N ARG A 316 18.36 1.86 -14.86
CA ARG A 316 17.78 1.17 -13.69
C ARG A 316 18.68 0.06 -13.18
N LYS A 317 19.40 -0.66 -14.04
CA LYS A 317 20.37 -1.69 -13.64
C LYS A 317 21.35 -1.13 -12.60
N ARG A 318 22.16 -0.16 -13.05
CA ARG A 318 23.27 0.41 -12.29
C ARG A 318 22.79 1.24 -11.09
N VAL A 319 21.75 2.04 -11.29
CA VAL A 319 21.19 2.89 -10.23
C VAL A 319 20.58 2.05 -9.11
N TYR A 320 19.81 1.00 -9.42
CA TYR A 320 19.18 0.19 -8.38
C TYR A 320 20.17 -0.70 -7.65
N GLU A 321 21.16 -1.27 -8.34
CA GLU A 321 22.29 -1.97 -7.70
C GLU A 321 22.99 -1.05 -6.69
N PHE A 322 23.45 0.11 -7.15
CA PHE A 322 24.17 1.06 -6.31
C PHE A 322 23.33 1.56 -5.12
N MET A 323 22.10 2.02 -5.37
CA MET A 323 21.27 2.63 -4.31
C MET A 323 20.77 1.60 -3.29
N ALA A 324 20.62 0.32 -3.67
CA ALA A 324 20.33 -0.75 -2.73
C ALA A 324 21.53 -0.99 -1.80
N GLU A 325 22.71 -1.22 -2.37
CA GLU A 325 23.96 -1.44 -1.62
C GLU A 325 24.27 -0.27 -0.69
N TYR A 326 24.23 0.96 -1.21
CA TYR A 326 24.48 2.17 -0.45
C TYR A 326 23.55 2.29 0.77
N ARG A 327 22.25 2.02 0.58
CA ARG A 327 21.24 2.05 1.65
C ARG A 327 21.48 0.98 2.70
N HIS A 328 21.77 -0.25 2.28
CA HIS A 328 22.05 -1.37 3.17
C HIS A 328 23.31 -1.13 4.00
N LYS A 329 24.39 -0.68 3.36
CA LYS A 329 25.64 -0.29 4.03
C LYS A 329 25.44 0.81 5.06
N LYS A 330 24.71 1.88 4.72
CA LYS A 330 24.41 2.98 5.65
C LYS A 330 23.54 2.55 6.84
N ASN A 331 22.73 1.50 6.66
CA ASN A 331 21.86 0.98 7.70
C ASN A 331 22.48 -0.19 8.49
N GLY A 332 23.65 -0.71 8.10
CA GLY A 332 24.26 -1.88 8.73
C GLY A 332 23.40 -3.15 8.61
N VAL A 333 22.63 -3.29 7.52
CA VAL A 333 21.78 -4.46 7.28
C VAL A 333 22.30 -5.23 6.05
N PRO A 334 22.21 -6.57 6.03
CA PRO A 334 22.67 -7.36 4.91
C PRO A 334 21.69 -7.30 3.72
N ASP A 335 22.23 -7.39 2.50
CA ASP A 335 21.42 -7.59 1.27
C ASP A 335 21.21 -9.09 1.06
N VAL A 336 20.02 -9.58 1.40
CA VAL A 336 19.69 -11.01 1.33
C VAL A 336 18.40 -11.20 0.55
N GLU A 337 18.40 -12.13 -0.40
CA GLU A 337 17.19 -12.54 -1.10
C GLU A 337 16.34 -13.47 -0.22
N PRO A 338 15.00 -13.33 -0.24
CA PRO A 338 14.11 -14.21 0.49
C PRO A 338 14.07 -15.59 -0.16
N LYS A 339 13.90 -16.61 0.68
CA LYS A 339 13.64 -17.99 0.24
C LYS A 339 12.20 -18.33 0.56
N ALA A 340 11.57 -19.11 -0.32
CA ALA A 340 10.31 -19.73 0.04
C ALA A 340 10.61 -21.00 0.84
N ASP A 341 9.77 -21.28 1.84
CA ASP A 341 9.71 -22.57 2.50
C ASP A 341 8.24 -22.97 2.67
N ALA A 342 8.00 -24.21 3.11
CA ALA A 342 6.65 -24.72 3.31
C ALA A 342 5.82 -23.89 4.31
N SER A 343 6.48 -23.13 5.20
CA SER A 343 5.84 -22.26 6.19
C SER A 343 5.48 -20.87 5.66
N PHE A 344 5.79 -20.56 4.39
CA PHE A 344 5.61 -19.24 3.82
C PHE A 344 4.21 -18.66 4.07
N PHE A 345 3.16 -19.47 3.98
CA PHE A 345 1.77 -19.06 4.23
C PHE A 345 1.21 -19.40 5.62
N ASN A 346 1.98 -19.96 6.55
CA ASN A 346 1.45 -20.43 7.85
C ASN A 346 0.80 -19.34 8.71
N ASN A 347 1.13 -18.06 8.47
CA ASN A 347 0.59 -16.92 9.21
C ASN A 347 -0.42 -16.10 8.37
N VAL A 348 -1.04 -16.73 7.38
CA VAL A 348 -2.05 -16.17 6.47
C VAL A 348 -3.36 -16.89 6.78
N HIS A 349 -4.50 -16.19 6.82
CA HIS A 349 -5.81 -16.65 7.34
C HIS A 349 -5.92 -16.76 8.87
N ILE A 350 -6.15 -15.64 9.56
CA ILE A 350 -6.43 -15.64 11.01
C ILE A 350 -7.94 -15.69 11.32
N HIS A 351 -8.85 -15.22 10.44
CA HIS A 351 -10.27 -15.06 10.81
C HIS A 351 -11.27 -15.17 9.65
N ASP A 352 -11.42 -16.34 9.01
CA ASP A 352 -12.45 -16.54 7.98
C ASP A 352 -13.83 -16.97 8.53
N LYS A 353 -13.98 -17.30 9.81
CA LYS A 353 -15.17 -18.07 10.23
C LYS A 353 -16.46 -17.29 10.50
N ASN A 354 -16.47 -15.98 10.75
CA ASN A 354 -17.72 -15.30 11.13
C ASN A 354 -17.70 -13.82 10.73
N ARG A 355 -18.50 -13.38 9.75
CA ARG A 355 -18.91 -11.96 9.58
C ARG A 355 -20.32 -11.77 9.02
N ILE A 356 -21.03 -10.81 9.61
CA ILE A 356 -22.30 -10.24 9.13
C ILE A 356 -21.97 -8.88 8.48
N ASN A 357 -22.29 -8.71 7.19
CA ASN A 357 -22.13 -7.44 6.45
C ASN A 357 -23.21 -6.42 6.89
N VAL A 358 -23.03 -5.75 8.03
CA VAL A 358 -23.89 -4.62 8.43
C VAL A 358 -23.19 -3.30 8.09
N ALA A 359 -23.63 -2.64 7.02
CA ALA A 359 -23.16 -1.30 6.68
C ALA A 359 -23.64 -0.28 7.72
N ILE A 360 -22.72 0.51 8.27
CA ILE A 360 -23.05 1.55 9.26
C ILE A 360 -23.83 2.68 8.56
N PRO A 361 -25.05 3.04 9.01
CA PRO A 361 -25.89 4.00 8.32
C PRO A 361 -25.25 5.38 8.17
N LYS A 362 -25.26 5.91 6.93
CA LYS A 362 -24.84 7.29 6.63
C LYS A 362 -26.01 8.29 6.65
N ASN A 363 -27.21 7.82 6.29
CA ASN A 363 -28.43 8.62 6.28
C ASN A 363 -29.15 8.49 7.63
N LYS A 364 -29.84 9.56 8.04
CA LYS A 364 -30.54 9.66 9.33
C LYS A 364 -29.69 9.30 10.57
N ALA A 365 -28.41 9.71 10.54
CA ALA A 365 -27.47 9.45 11.62
C ALA A 365 -26.65 10.68 12.00
N LEU A 366 -26.18 10.71 13.25
CA LEU A 366 -25.28 11.73 13.80
C LEU A 366 -24.02 11.05 14.31
N LYS A 367 -22.85 11.49 13.82
CA LYS A 367 -21.54 10.92 14.16
C LYS A 367 -20.71 11.90 15.01
N LYS A 368 -20.03 11.37 16.02
CA LYS A 368 -18.96 12.06 16.76
C LYS A 368 -17.70 11.19 16.76
N THR A 369 -16.55 11.86 16.85
CA THR A 369 -15.22 11.22 16.85
C THR A 369 -14.43 11.76 18.02
N ALA A 370 -13.73 10.87 18.72
CA ALA A 370 -12.68 11.18 19.69
C ALA A 370 -11.41 10.42 19.33
N GLN A 371 -10.26 10.92 19.77
CA GLN A 371 -8.99 10.27 19.51
C GLN A 371 -7.99 10.49 20.64
N VAL A 372 -7.08 9.55 20.80
CA VAL A 372 -5.95 9.67 21.74
C VAL A 372 -4.72 8.96 21.16
N THR A 373 -3.53 9.44 21.48
CA THR A 373 -2.27 8.74 21.16
C THR A 373 -1.64 8.24 22.45
N ILE A 374 -1.36 6.94 22.49
CA ILE A 374 -0.88 6.18 23.65
C ILE A 374 0.48 5.56 23.31
N ASN A 375 1.43 5.65 24.22
CA ASN A 375 2.77 5.11 24.12
C ASN A 375 2.81 3.59 24.38
N CYS A 376 2.18 2.82 23.48
CA CYS A 376 2.17 1.36 23.55
C CYS A 376 2.05 0.73 22.16
N SER A 377 2.23 -0.59 22.10
CA SER A 377 1.96 -1.36 20.87
C SER A 377 0.47 -1.39 20.54
N LYS A 378 0.13 -1.59 19.26
CA LYS A 378 -1.27 -1.75 18.84
C LYS A 378 -1.93 -2.95 19.53
N ALA A 379 -1.17 -4.01 19.81
CA ALA A 379 -1.68 -5.20 20.49
C ALA A 379 -2.09 -4.88 21.91
N THR A 380 -1.25 -4.17 22.66
CA THR A 380 -1.55 -3.71 24.03
C THR A 380 -2.81 -2.85 24.04
N ALA A 381 -2.88 -1.82 23.18
CA ALA A 381 -4.04 -0.95 23.09
C ALA A 381 -5.33 -1.69 22.71
N PHE A 382 -5.26 -2.55 21.68
CA PHE A 382 -6.42 -3.28 21.19
C PHE A 382 -6.96 -4.25 22.24
N ASN A 383 -6.08 -5.06 22.85
CA ASN A 383 -6.46 -6.02 23.88
C ASN A 383 -7.06 -5.31 25.10
N PHE A 384 -6.50 -4.17 25.51
CA PHE A 384 -7.05 -3.39 26.61
C PHE A 384 -8.46 -2.83 26.30
N ILE A 385 -8.64 -2.20 25.15
CA ILE A 385 -9.90 -1.53 24.79
C ILE A 385 -11.04 -2.53 24.51
N THR A 386 -10.72 -3.71 23.98
CA THR A 386 -11.73 -4.73 23.64
C THR A 386 -12.12 -5.61 24.82
N ASN A 387 -11.24 -5.77 25.82
CA ASN A 387 -11.46 -6.65 26.96
C ASN A 387 -12.62 -6.17 27.86
N GLY A 388 -13.65 -7.01 27.95
CA GLY A 388 -14.88 -6.85 28.74
C GLY A 388 -14.66 -6.40 30.19
N GLU A 389 -13.66 -6.98 30.85
CA GLU A 389 -13.32 -6.73 32.26
C GLU A 389 -12.57 -5.41 32.46
N LYS A 390 -11.96 -4.88 31.39
CA LYS A 390 -11.24 -3.61 31.42
C LYS A 390 -12.11 -2.42 31.02
N LEU A 391 -13.32 -2.63 30.48
CA LEU A 391 -14.25 -1.53 30.16
C LEU A 391 -14.47 -0.55 31.33
N PRO A 392 -14.71 -1.00 32.58
CA PRO A 392 -14.90 -0.10 33.72
C PRO A 392 -13.71 0.84 33.99
N ASN A 393 -12.50 0.42 33.61
CA ASN A 393 -11.27 1.18 33.87
C ASN A 393 -11.16 2.43 32.98
N TRP A 394 -11.79 2.41 31.80
CA TRP A 394 -11.72 3.54 30.87
C TRP A 394 -13.07 4.20 30.57
N LEU A 395 -14.18 3.47 30.62
CA LEU A 395 -15.54 4.00 30.43
C LEU A 395 -16.17 4.44 31.77
N LYS A 396 -15.49 5.38 32.42
CA LYS A 396 -15.92 5.96 33.71
C LYS A 396 -17.03 7.00 33.53
N LYS A 397 -17.78 7.26 34.61
CA LYS A 397 -18.83 8.28 34.64
C LYS A 397 -18.27 9.64 34.20
N HIS A 398 -18.98 10.31 33.30
CA HIS A 398 -18.63 11.66 32.88
C HIS A 398 -19.89 12.50 32.65
N GLY A 399 -20.07 13.54 33.47
CA GLY A 399 -21.29 14.35 33.46
C GLY A 399 -22.53 13.48 33.72
N SER A 400 -23.51 13.53 32.82
CA SER A 400 -24.73 12.73 32.92
C SER A 400 -24.62 11.33 32.29
N ILE A 401 -23.49 10.97 31.67
CA ILE A 401 -23.28 9.63 31.11
C ILE A 401 -22.81 8.69 32.24
N PRO A 402 -23.52 7.57 32.47
CA PRO A 402 -23.22 6.62 33.54
C PRO A 402 -21.89 5.89 33.28
N ALA A 403 -21.24 5.42 34.35
CA ALA A 403 -20.08 4.53 34.22
C ALA A 403 -20.49 3.13 33.75
N VAL A 404 -19.59 2.44 33.05
CA VAL A 404 -19.68 0.98 32.89
C VAL A 404 -19.22 0.31 34.17
N LEU A 405 -20.02 -0.62 34.69
CA LEU A 405 -19.72 -1.37 35.91
C LEU A 405 -19.07 -2.72 35.58
N TYR A 406 -19.66 -3.46 34.65
CA TYR A 406 -19.14 -4.74 34.15
C TYR A 406 -19.84 -5.10 32.84
N THR A 407 -19.38 -6.17 32.20
CA THR A 407 -20.03 -6.74 31.02
C THR A 407 -20.35 -8.22 31.26
N LYS A 408 -21.42 -8.70 30.62
CA LYS A 408 -21.77 -10.12 30.59
C LYS A 408 -21.86 -10.56 29.15
N ASN A 409 -21.01 -11.52 28.75
CA ASN A 409 -21.08 -12.08 27.41
C ASN A 409 -22.27 -13.04 27.31
N ASN A 410 -22.94 -13.03 26.17
CA ASN A 410 -24.01 -13.99 25.87
C ASN A 410 -23.45 -15.28 25.24
N ALA A 411 -22.17 -15.27 24.87
CA ALA A 411 -21.38 -16.40 24.39
C ALA A 411 -20.11 -16.55 25.27
N GLU A 412 -19.30 -17.58 25.03
CA GLU A 412 -18.05 -17.80 25.78
C GLU A 412 -17.08 -16.62 25.65
N THR A 413 -16.95 -16.04 24.45
CA THR A 413 -16.03 -14.93 24.16
C THR A 413 -16.70 -13.79 23.40
N TYR A 414 -16.08 -12.61 23.43
CA TYR A 414 -16.51 -11.42 22.68
C TYR A 414 -15.41 -10.98 21.69
N ASP A 415 -15.03 -11.90 20.82
CA ASP A 415 -13.92 -11.75 19.85
C ASP A 415 -14.24 -12.28 18.44
N PHE A 416 -15.51 -12.60 18.17
CA PHE A 416 -16.00 -12.98 16.86
C PHE A 416 -17.23 -12.17 16.46
N VAL A 417 -17.47 -11.99 15.17
CA VAL A 417 -18.62 -11.21 14.69
C VAL A 417 -19.92 -11.94 14.97
N GLY A 418 -20.93 -11.18 15.41
CA GLY A 418 -22.18 -11.72 15.93
C GLY A 418 -22.14 -12.02 17.42
N ALA A 419 -20.96 -12.02 18.06
CA ALA A 419 -20.87 -12.12 19.51
C ALA A 419 -21.60 -10.94 20.17
N LYS A 420 -22.37 -11.24 21.21
CA LYS A 420 -23.16 -10.26 21.96
C LYS A 420 -22.70 -10.20 23.40
N ARG A 421 -22.73 -8.99 23.97
CA ARG A 421 -22.56 -8.77 25.41
C ARG A 421 -23.53 -7.72 25.89
N THR A 422 -24.05 -7.90 27.11
CA THR A 422 -24.76 -6.84 27.82
C THR A 422 -23.74 -6.02 28.60
N VAL A 423 -23.77 -4.71 28.38
CA VAL A 423 -22.97 -3.74 29.15
C VAL A 423 -23.85 -3.18 30.25
N TYR A 424 -23.48 -3.41 31.50
CA TYR A 424 -24.19 -2.90 32.67
C TYR A 424 -23.59 -1.56 33.10
N LEU A 425 -24.47 -0.57 33.23
CA LEU A 425 -24.14 0.81 33.56
C LEU A 425 -24.63 1.13 34.98
N ASP A 426 -24.12 2.21 35.57
CA ASP A 426 -24.67 2.71 36.83
C ASP A 426 -26.19 3.02 36.74
N LYS A 427 -26.86 3.11 37.89
CA LYS A 427 -28.32 3.34 38.01
C LYS A 427 -29.20 2.26 37.36
N ASN A 428 -28.77 1.00 37.43
CA ASN A 428 -29.50 -0.15 36.87
C ASN A 428 -29.82 0.00 35.38
N GLN A 429 -28.94 0.68 34.64
CA GLN A 429 -29.05 0.85 33.20
C GLN A 429 -28.21 -0.19 32.46
N SER A 430 -28.53 -0.43 31.20
CA SER A 430 -27.86 -1.42 30.36
C SER A 430 -28.06 -1.13 28.88
N THR A 431 -27.18 -1.72 28.08
CA THR A 431 -27.28 -1.76 26.62
C THR A 431 -26.76 -3.09 26.10
N LEU A 432 -27.31 -3.57 24.98
CA LEU A 432 -26.80 -4.75 24.27
C LEU A 432 -25.81 -4.33 23.18
N GLU A 433 -24.58 -4.83 23.25
CA GLU A 433 -23.57 -4.68 22.19
C GLU A 433 -23.44 -5.97 21.38
N GLU A 434 -23.34 -5.82 20.06
CA GLU A 434 -23.13 -6.92 19.11
C GLU A 434 -21.94 -6.58 18.19
N LEU A 435 -20.92 -7.44 18.14
CA LEU A 435 -19.78 -7.24 17.24
C LEU A 435 -20.20 -7.34 15.79
N LEU A 436 -19.88 -6.31 15.01
CA LEU A 436 -20.09 -6.25 13.54
C LEU A 436 -18.79 -6.54 12.77
N SER A 437 -17.64 -6.16 13.33
CA SER A 437 -16.33 -6.55 12.82
C SER A 437 -15.34 -6.72 13.96
N TYR A 438 -14.38 -7.62 13.80
CA TYR A 438 -13.31 -7.86 14.76
C TYR A 438 -12.01 -8.15 14.01
N ASN A 439 -11.11 -7.17 13.98
CA ASN A 439 -9.82 -7.22 13.30
C ASN A 439 -8.71 -6.93 14.32
N PRO A 440 -8.11 -7.95 14.96
CA PRO A 440 -7.07 -7.78 15.96
C PRO A 440 -6.01 -6.77 15.57
N PHE A 441 -5.78 -5.83 16.49
CA PHE A 441 -4.77 -4.79 16.41
C PHE A 441 -4.97 -3.76 15.28
N ALA A 442 -6.07 -3.82 14.55
CA ALA A 442 -6.40 -2.88 13.48
C ALA A 442 -7.67 -2.11 13.80
N ASN A 443 -8.78 -2.80 14.01
CA ASN A 443 -10.06 -2.19 14.34
C ASN A 443 -11.11 -3.22 14.76
N TYR A 444 -12.14 -2.76 15.46
CA TYR A 444 -13.38 -3.51 15.61
C TYR A 444 -14.56 -2.54 15.57
N SER A 445 -15.73 -3.06 15.24
CA SER A 445 -16.97 -2.29 15.24
C SER A 445 -18.10 -3.09 15.87
N TYR A 446 -19.04 -2.38 16.49
CA TYR A 446 -20.15 -2.99 17.20
C TYR A 446 -21.40 -2.13 17.09
N ARG A 447 -22.55 -2.80 17.14
CA ARG A 447 -23.87 -2.19 17.19
C ARG A 447 -24.36 -2.20 18.63
N ILE A 448 -24.94 -1.09 19.07
CA ILE A 448 -25.58 -0.94 20.36
C ILE A 448 -27.10 -0.84 20.17
N THR A 449 -27.83 -1.68 20.89
CA THR A 449 -29.30 -1.74 20.91
C THR A 449 -29.81 -1.89 22.35
N GLU A 450 -31.13 -1.96 22.53
CA GLU A 450 -31.77 -2.23 23.83
C GLU A 450 -31.36 -1.22 24.92
N PHE A 451 -31.34 0.07 24.57
CA PHE A 451 -31.08 1.14 25.53
C PHE A 451 -32.14 1.15 26.63
N THR A 452 -31.75 1.00 27.90
CA THR A 452 -32.66 1.22 29.03
C THR A 452 -32.60 2.66 29.56
N ASN A 453 -31.55 3.40 29.21
CA ASN A 453 -31.32 4.81 29.56
C ASN A 453 -32.12 5.80 28.69
N SER A 454 -31.94 7.11 28.94
CA SER A 454 -32.68 8.19 28.26
C SER A 454 -32.46 8.25 26.73
N ILE A 455 -31.39 7.65 26.19
CA ILE A 455 -31.12 7.62 24.75
C ILE A 455 -32.22 6.85 23.99
N LYS A 456 -32.88 5.88 24.65
CA LYS A 456 -33.96 5.07 24.06
C LYS A 456 -35.11 5.90 23.47
N HIS A 457 -35.33 7.11 23.99
CA HIS A 457 -36.37 8.00 23.49
C HIS A 457 -36.01 8.64 22.15
N PHE A 458 -34.71 8.74 21.82
CA PHE A 458 -34.22 9.46 20.64
C PHE A 458 -33.59 8.55 19.58
N SER A 459 -33.10 7.37 19.98
CA SER A 459 -32.40 6.43 19.10
C SER A 459 -32.77 4.98 19.42
N ASN A 460 -32.92 4.15 18.40
CA ASN A 460 -33.07 2.69 18.55
C ASN A 460 -31.74 1.96 18.42
N THR A 461 -30.76 2.58 17.76
CA THR A 461 -29.52 1.93 17.40
C THR A 461 -28.38 2.93 17.31
N ALA A 462 -27.27 2.58 17.92
CA ALA A 462 -26.01 3.24 17.71
C ALA A 462 -24.94 2.26 17.18
N TYR A 463 -23.89 2.82 16.61
CA TYR A 463 -22.79 2.09 16.00
C TYR A 463 -21.49 2.72 16.45
N ALA A 464 -20.55 1.88 16.88
CA ALA A 464 -19.22 2.30 17.24
C ALA A 464 -18.19 1.63 16.34
N GLN A 465 -17.16 2.37 15.96
CA GLN A 465 -15.97 1.87 15.26
C GLN A 465 -14.74 2.36 16.00
N VAL A 466 -13.83 1.45 16.35
CA VAL A 466 -12.57 1.80 17.01
C VAL A 466 -11.42 1.38 16.12
N TRP A 467 -10.53 2.32 15.80
CA TRP A 467 -9.38 2.13 14.93
C TRP A 467 -8.07 2.27 15.71
N PHE A 468 -7.10 1.42 15.41
CA PHE A 468 -5.77 1.39 16.05
C PHE A 468 -4.70 1.60 14.98
N ASN A 469 -4.05 2.76 15.01
CA ASN A 469 -3.06 3.16 14.01
C ASN A 469 -1.71 3.46 14.65
N THR A 470 -0.62 2.97 14.07
CA THR A 470 0.74 3.32 14.52
C THR A 470 1.14 4.70 13.97
N ILE A 471 1.57 5.59 14.86
CA ILE A 471 2.06 6.94 14.55
C ILE A 471 3.28 7.20 15.44
N ASP A 472 4.45 7.39 14.82
CA ASP A 472 5.73 7.63 15.51
C ASP A 472 6.00 6.61 16.64
N ASP A 473 5.87 5.32 16.31
CA ASP A 473 6.00 4.16 17.21
C ASP A 473 4.99 4.10 18.38
N LYS A 474 4.03 5.03 18.42
CA LYS A 474 2.90 5.06 19.37
C LYS A 474 1.62 4.55 18.71
N THR A 475 0.62 4.21 19.51
CA THR A 475 -0.70 3.81 19.02
C THR A 475 -1.70 4.95 19.16
N ARG A 476 -2.23 5.44 18.03
CA ARG A 476 -3.41 6.29 18.00
C ARG A 476 -4.67 5.44 17.96
N ILE A 477 -5.54 5.67 18.92
CA ILE A 477 -6.89 5.13 18.98
C ILE A 477 -7.85 6.20 18.49
N THR A 478 -8.63 5.88 17.45
CA THR A 478 -9.72 6.74 16.95
C THR A 478 -11.04 6.03 17.19
N TRP A 479 -11.94 6.66 17.92
CA TRP A 479 -13.26 6.12 18.24
C TRP A 479 -14.34 6.96 17.58
N ASP A 480 -15.04 6.35 16.64
CA ASP A 480 -16.19 6.90 15.97
C ASP A 480 -17.48 6.32 16.56
N TYR A 481 -18.41 7.19 16.93
CA TYR A 481 -19.71 6.78 17.47
C TYR A 481 -20.83 7.45 16.68
N THR A 482 -21.76 6.65 16.18
CA THR A 482 -22.82 7.07 15.26
C THR A 482 -24.17 6.66 15.83
N PHE A 483 -25.05 7.61 16.07
CA PHE A 483 -26.42 7.33 16.51
C PHE A 483 -27.40 7.54 15.36
N THR A 484 -28.29 6.57 15.15
CA THR A 484 -29.51 6.79 14.34
C THR A 484 -30.51 7.61 15.14
N TYR A 485 -31.38 8.37 14.46
CA TYR A 485 -32.45 9.12 15.13
C TYR A 485 -33.82 8.74 14.61
N LYS A 486 -34.82 8.72 15.50
CA LYS A 486 -36.20 8.31 15.18
C LYS A 486 -36.94 9.31 14.29
N ASN A 487 -36.75 10.61 14.55
CA ASN A 487 -37.41 11.72 13.85
C ASN A 487 -36.58 13.01 13.95
N ILE A 488 -37.06 14.10 13.35
CA ILE A 488 -36.32 15.37 13.27
C ILE A 488 -36.14 16.06 14.63
N PHE A 489 -37.11 15.91 15.53
CA PHE A 489 -37.00 16.41 16.90
C PHE A 489 -35.93 15.64 17.70
N SER A 490 -35.93 14.30 17.56
CA SER A 490 -34.89 13.43 18.13
C SER A 490 -33.51 13.81 17.61
N ARG A 491 -33.38 14.15 16.32
CA ARG A 491 -32.12 14.65 15.75
C ARG A 491 -31.62 15.91 16.46
N LEU A 492 -32.49 16.87 16.73
CA LEU A 492 -32.10 18.14 17.35
C LEU A 492 -31.60 17.93 18.78
N ILE A 493 -32.37 17.24 19.61
CA ILE A 493 -32.00 16.92 20.99
C ILE A 493 -30.73 16.07 21.03
N LEU A 494 -30.70 15.00 20.23
CA LEU A 494 -29.55 14.10 20.19
C LEU A 494 -28.29 14.84 19.73
N ASN A 495 -28.38 15.77 18.78
CA ASN A 495 -27.22 16.56 18.38
C ASN A 495 -26.66 17.42 19.54
N LEU A 496 -27.52 18.01 20.37
CA LEU A 496 -27.09 18.77 21.55
C LEU A 496 -26.40 17.85 22.56
N ILE A 497 -27.05 16.74 22.94
CA ILE A 497 -26.48 15.75 23.87
C ILE A 497 -25.13 15.24 23.36
N LEU A 498 -25.05 14.88 22.08
CA LEU A 498 -23.85 14.35 21.47
C LEU A 498 -22.71 15.37 21.41
N THR A 499 -23.04 16.65 21.21
CA THR A 499 -22.04 17.72 21.08
C THR A 499 -21.48 18.15 22.43
N PHE A 500 -22.35 18.36 23.41
CA PHE A 500 -21.96 18.97 24.69
C PHE A 500 -21.61 17.95 25.77
N VAL A 501 -22.20 16.75 25.73
CA VAL A 501 -22.01 15.72 26.76
C VAL A 501 -21.23 14.54 26.20
N PHE A 502 -21.76 13.85 25.18
CA PHE A 502 -21.22 12.57 24.74
C PHE A 502 -19.80 12.66 24.16
N LYS A 503 -19.51 13.70 23.35
CA LYS A 503 -18.15 13.91 22.82
C LYS A 503 -17.12 14.09 23.94
N LYS A 504 -17.48 14.77 25.04
CA LYS A 504 -16.59 14.93 26.19
C LYS A 504 -16.39 13.61 26.93
N PHE A 505 -17.46 12.83 27.12
CA PHE A 505 -17.36 11.46 27.64
C PHE A 505 -16.43 10.58 26.79
N MET A 506 -16.58 10.59 25.47
CA MET A 506 -15.70 9.81 24.58
C MET A 506 -14.23 10.20 24.74
N GLN A 507 -13.94 11.50 24.79
CA GLN A 507 -12.56 11.97 24.95
C GLN A 507 -12.00 11.64 26.33
N ALA A 508 -12.78 11.85 27.40
CA ALA A 508 -12.39 11.49 28.76
C ALA A 508 -12.12 9.99 28.89
N SER A 509 -12.95 9.16 28.24
CA SER A 509 -12.77 7.71 28.26
C SER A 509 -11.47 7.28 27.59
N LEU A 510 -11.17 7.83 26.42
CA LEU A 510 -9.90 7.58 25.74
C LEU A 510 -8.69 8.08 26.55
N ASN A 511 -8.83 9.20 27.26
CA ASN A 511 -7.78 9.69 28.17
C ASN A 511 -7.59 8.76 29.38
N ASN A 512 -8.65 8.19 29.93
CA ASN A 512 -8.56 7.18 30.98
C ASN A 512 -7.86 5.92 30.49
N ALA A 513 -8.20 5.45 29.28
CA ALA A 513 -7.51 4.30 28.67
C ALA A 513 -6.01 4.58 28.49
N LYS A 514 -5.66 5.79 28.01
CA LYS A 514 -4.26 6.22 27.92
C LYS A 514 -3.56 6.16 29.28
N LYS A 515 -4.14 6.77 30.30
CA LYS A 515 -3.59 6.80 31.65
C LYS A 515 -3.38 5.38 32.19
N TYR A 516 -4.37 4.50 32.05
CA TYR A 516 -4.27 3.10 32.48
C TYR A 516 -3.16 2.34 31.73
N ILE A 517 -3.12 2.44 30.40
CA ILE A 517 -2.15 1.68 29.60
C ILE A 517 -0.72 2.18 29.82
N GLU A 518 -0.52 3.49 29.97
CA GLU A 518 0.82 4.06 30.17
C GLU A 518 1.32 3.93 31.61
N ASN A 519 0.42 3.99 32.60
CA ASN A 519 0.81 4.13 34.01
C ASN A 519 0.33 3.00 34.94
N GLY A 520 -0.58 2.13 34.50
CA GLY A 520 -1.06 0.97 35.28
C GLY A 520 -2.10 1.26 36.37
N ASP A 521 -2.71 2.45 36.39
CA ASP A 521 -3.58 2.97 37.47
C ASP A 521 -4.88 2.20 37.74
#